data_AF-A0A0N4ZBS2-F1
#
_entry.id   AF-A0A0N4ZBS2-F1
#
_cell.length_a   1.000
_cell.length_b   1.000
_cell.length_c   1.000
_cell.angle_alpha   90.00
_cell.angle_beta   90.00
_cell.angle_gamma   90.00
#
_symmetry.space_group_name_H-M   'P 1'
#
loop_
_entity.id
_entity.type
_entity.pdbx_description
1 polymer ?
#
loop_
_entity_poly.entity_id
_entity_poly.type
_entity_poly.pdbx_seq_one_letter_code
_entity_poly.pdbx_strand_id
1 'polypeptide(L)'
;MSKENLPVSKTLSLTSKIFSHNPSSFTSSEWMVYFNSKFVILAATLFPGVGCYACIAYTYIFQFDNIVNFASDHCNGTMSYIPPVSYSIGVWKPQKFFWLSVLMLHVPPRIIYVELCNKFFLRGPNASKPDSYYFHILLSIHRFLMHLEIWALVGVSIFDIAYNFLIHAIFFGFWLASFNFNMLFSVILQYQSGINETDTKYNNLFKIKRFMFIVGCPISLTAAASYVYYLKSCEDFAYVTFAITEYTTVGMNSLFHLLSYIDADNMSLDIAVVPSISGKVKNKVCAV
;
A
#
# COMPACT_ATOMS: atom_id res chain seq x y z
N MET A 1 48.09 36.15 -26.08
CA MET A 1 47.06 36.69 -25.17
C MET A 1 46.00 35.62 -24.96
N SER A 2 45.99 35.04 -23.76
CA SER A 2 45.08 33.98 -23.31
C SER A 2 43.67 34.54 -23.06
N LYS A 3 42.64 33.78 -23.44
CA LYS A 3 41.32 33.79 -22.79
C LYS A 3 40.79 32.35 -22.75
N GLU A 4 40.94 31.73 -21.58
CA GLU A 4 40.29 30.48 -21.21
C GLU A 4 38.78 30.71 -21.04
N ASN A 5 37.96 29.83 -21.62
CA ASN A 5 36.53 29.75 -21.36
C ASN A 5 36.25 28.51 -20.50
N LEU A 6 35.81 28.74 -19.26
CA LEU A 6 35.26 27.71 -18.37
C LEU A 6 33.94 27.15 -18.93
N PRO A 7 33.66 25.84 -18.79
CA PRO A 7 32.29 25.34 -18.85
C PRO A 7 31.67 25.25 -17.44
N VAL A 8 30.47 25.83 -17.33
CA VAL A 8 29.60 25.83 -16.15
C VAL A 8 28.99 24.43 -15.97
N SER A 9 29.31 23.76 -14.86
CA SER A 9 28.70 22.49 -14.43
C SER A 9 27.31 22.75 -13.82
N LYS A 10 26.25 22.19 -14.42
CA LYS A 10 24.92 22.10 -13.81
C LYS A 10 24.65 20.65 -13.38
N THR A 11 25.06 20.31 -12.17
CA THR A 11 24.61 19.09 -11.49
C THR A 11 24.21 19.46 -10.06
N LEU A 12 22.91 19.62 -9.83
CA LEU A 12 22.35 19.85 -8.51
C LEU A 12 22.16 18.49 -7.82
N SER A 13 23.21 18.03 -7.14
CA SER A 13 23.17 16.88 -6.24
C SER A 13 22.85 17.40 -4.83
N LEU A 14 21.65 17.08 -4.32
CA LEU A 14 21.37 17.21 -2.90
C LEU A 14 22.07 16.07 -2.16
N THR A 15 22.97 16.47 -1.25
CA THR A 15 23.87 15.65 -0.40
C THR A 15 25.17 15.16 -1.04
N SER A 16 26.23 15.96 -0.91
CA SER A 16 27.53 15.45 -0.47
C SER A 16 28.41 16.59 0.05
N LYS A 17 28.73 16.56 1.35
CA LYS A 17 29.94 17.24 1.84
C LYS A 17 31.12 16.49 1.25
N ILE A 18 31.93 17.18 0.46
CA ILE A 18 33.18 16.66 -0.09
C ILE A 18 34.12 16.38 1.09
N PHE A 19 34.33 15.10 1.39
CA PHE A 19 35.45 14.64 2.19
C PHE A 19 36.46 14.05 1.21
N SER A 20 37.62 14.69 1.04
CA SER A 20 38.71 14.10 0.26
C SER A 20 39.36 12.99 1.08
N HIS A 21 39.09 11.75 0.71
CA HIS A 21 39.92 10.62 1.07
C HIS A 21 40.14 9.78 -0.20
N ASN A 22 41.39 9.41 -0.44
CA ASN A 22 41.85 8.64 -1.61
C ASN A 22 40.91 7.47 -1.94
N PRO A 23 40.57 7.24 -3.22
CA PRO A 23 39.61 6.23 -3.62
C PRO A 23 40.29 4.86 -3.61
N SER A 24 40.23 4.15 -2.49
CA SER A 24 40.21 2.69 -2.59
C SER A 24 38.88 2.33 -3.25
N SER A 25 38.95 1.77 -4.46
CA SER A 25 37.82 1.33 -5.27
C SER A 25 36.88 0.42 -4.48
N PHE A 26 35.84 1.00 -3.88
CA PHE A 26 34.75 0.24 -3.28
C PHE A 26 33.90 -0.27 -4.45
N THR A 27 34.12 -1.51 -4.84
CA THR A 27 33.27 -2.20 -5.82
C THR A 27 31.91 -2.43 -5.18
N SER A 28 30.92 -1.61 -5.56
CA SER A 28 29.54 -1.67 -5.05
C SER A 28 28.85 -3.03 -5.21
N SER A 29 29.43 -3.93 -5.99
CA SER A 29 28.91 -5.26 -6.32
C SER A 29 29.00 -6.30 -5.20
N GLU A 30 29.87 -6.13 -4.19
CA GLU A 30 30.14 -7.23 -3.22
C GLU A 30 29.02 -7.46 -2.19
N TRP A 31 28.10 -6.50 -2.01
CA TRP A 31 27.03 -6.58 -1.02
C TRP A 31 25.67 -6.12 -1.56
N MET A 32 25.32 -6.57 -2.77
CA MET A 32 23.99 -6.32 -3.35
C MET A 32 23.06 -7.51 -3.12
N VAL A 33 21.92 -7.26 -2.49
CA VAL A 33 20.85 -8.26 -2.37
C VAL A 33 19.82 -8.01 -3.47
N TYR A 34 19.61 -9.03 -4.30
CA TYR A 34 18.64 -9.02 -5.39
C TYR A 34 17.32 -9.65 -4.94
N PHE A 35 16.23 -8.90 -5.10
CA PHE A 35 14.88 -9.43 -4.89
C PHE A 35 14.19 -9.69 -6.22
N ASN A 36 13.56 -10.86 -6.36
CA ASN A 36 12.69 -11.12 -7.50
C ASN A 36 11.41 -10.28 -7.36
N SER A 37 11.29 -9.25 -8.20
CA SER A 37 10.16 -8.31 -8.17
C SER A 37 8.80 -8.98 -8.36
N LYS A 38 8.70 -10.07 -9.12
CA LYS A 38 7.46 -10.84 -9.26
C LYS A 38 7.03 -11.43 -7.93
N PHE A 39 7.96 -12.07 -7.21
CA PHE A 39 7.67 -12.63 -5.89
C PHE A 39 7.29 -11.53 -4.90
N VAL A 40 8.04 -10.43 -4.86
CA VAL A 40 7.75 -9.29 -3.98
C VAL A 40 6.36 -8.74 -4.24
N ILE A 41 6.00 -8.49 -5.51
CA ILE A 41 4.67 -8.00 -5.88
C ILE A 41 3.59 -9.00 -5.48
N LEU A 42 3.74 -10.29 -5.81
CA LEU A 42 2.74 -11.30 -5.44
C LEU A 42 2.53 -11.41 -3.93
N ALA A 43 3.61 -11.45 -3.14
CA ALA A 43 3.53 -11.47 -1.68
C ALA A 43 2.95 -10.16 -1.12
N ALA A 44 3.29 -9.03 -1.73
CA ALA A 44 2.78 -7.71 -1.37
C ALA A 44 1.32 -7.49 -1.80
N THR A 45 0.70 -8.30 -2.66
CA THR A 45 -0.66 -7.99 -3.15
C THR A 45 -1.65 -9.13 -2.96
N LEU A 46 -1.24 -10.38 -3.14
CA LEU A 46 -2.14 -11.53 -3.08
C LEU A 46 -2.34 -12.06 -1.67
N PHE A 47 -1.30 -12.06 -0.84
CA PHE A 47 -1.36 -12.66 0.50
C PHE A 47 -2.53 -12.13 1.35
N PRO A 48 -2.75 -10.81 1.50
CA PRO A 48 -3.87 -10.31 2.29
C PRO A 48 -5.23 -10.61 1.65
N GLY A 49 -5.36 -10.52 0.32
CA GLY A 49 -6.61 -10.87 -0.37
C GLY A 49 -6.98 -12.34 -0.20
N VAL A 50 -6.04 -13.24 -0.52
CA VAL A 50 -6.23 -14.70 -0.39
C VAL A 50 -6.43 -15.09 1.06
N GLY A 51 -5.65 -14.53 1.99
CA GLY A 51 -5.79 -14.79 3.42
C GLY A 51 -7.16 -14.37 3.97
N CYS A 52 -7.65 -13.20 3.56
CA CYS A 52 -8.96 -12.70 3.96
C CYS A 52 -10.08 -13.61 3.45
N TYR A 53 -10.11 -13.93 2.16
CA TYR A 53 -11.14 -14.82 1.59
C TYR A 53 -11.04 -16.25 2.10
N ALA A 54 -9.84 -16.73 2.44
CA ALA A 54 -9.67 -18.02 3.12
C ALA A 54 -10.29 -17.99 4.54
N CYS A 55 -10.14 -16.90 5.29
CA CYS A 55 -10.82 -16.74 6.59
C CYS A 55 -12.34 -16.75 6.43
N ILE A 56 -12.87 -15.99 5.45
CA ILE A 56 -14.31 -15.94 5.16
C ILE A 56 -14.83 -17.32 4.77
N ALA A 57 -14.17 -18.00 3.82
CA ALA A 57 -14.55 -19.34 3.39
C ALA A 57 -14.51 -20.35 4.55
N TYR A 58 -13.48 -20.28 5.40
CA TYR A 58 -13.39 -21.11 6.60
C TYR A 58 -14.59 -20.90 7.53
N THR A 59 -15.00 -19.64 7.74
CA THR A 59 -16.19 -19.34 8.56
C THR A 59 -17.43 -20.04 7.99
N TYR A 60 -17.68 -19.93 6.68
CA TYR A 60 -18.85 -20.55 6.07
C TYR A 60 -18.83 -22.09 6.08
N ILE A 61 -17.65 -22.70 5.99
CA ILE A 61 -17.51 -24.17 5.93
C ILE A 61 -17.55 -24.80 7.32
N PHE A 62 -16.86 -24.19 8.30
CA PHE A 62 -16.60 -24.83 9.60
C PHE A 62 -17.27 -24.13 10.78
N GLN A 63 -17.78 -22.91 10.60
CA GLN A 63 -18.37 -22.10 11.68
C GLN A 63 -19.72 -21.50 11.27
N PHE A 64 -20.51 -22.25 10.51
CA PHE A 64 -21.82 -21.81 10.05
C PHE A 64 -22.76 -21.47 11.22
N ASP A 65 -22.68 -22.22 12.33
CA ASP A 65 -23.46 -21.94 13.54
C ASP A 65 -23.16 -20.54 14.12
N ASN A 66 -21.93 -20.05 14.01
CA ASN A 66 -21.57 -18.70 14.44
C ASN A 66 -22.19 -17.63 13.52
N ILE A 67 -22.45 -17.95 12.25
CA ILE A 67 -23.09 -17.05 11.28
C ILE A 67 -24.60 -16.99 11.54
N VAL A 68 -25.26 -18.13 11.70
CA VAL A 68 -26.72 -18.18 11.89
C VAL A 68 -27.14 -17.53 13.21
N ASN A 69 -26.32 -17.66 14.25
CA ASN A 69 -26.55 -17.03 15.54
C ASN A 69 -25.86 -15.67 15.67
N PHE A 70 -25.35 -15.11 14.57
CA PHE A 70 -24.67 -13.83 14.57
C PHE A 70 -25.65 -12.69 14.85
N ALA A 71 -25.46 -12.05 16.00
CA ALA A 71 -26.22 -10.90 16.46
C ALA A 71 -25.24 -9.75 16.65
N SER A 72 -25.52 -8.58 16.06
CA SER A 72 -24.68 -7.41 16.34
C SER A 72 -24.91 -6.93 17.79
N ASP A 73 -23.83 -6.56 18.46
CA ASP A 73 -23.89 -6.02 19.83
C ASP A 73 -24.58 -4.64 19.92
N HIS A 74 -24.59 -3.86 18.83
CA HIS A 74 -25.06 -2.47 18.87
C HIS A 74 -26.59 -2.34 18.83
N CYS A 75 -27.26 -3.15 18.01
CA CYS A 75 -28.69 -3.01 17.71
C CYS A 75 -29.52 -4.18 18.28
N ASN A 76 -29.26 -4.60 19.53
CA ASN A 76 -30.02 -5.66 20.22
C ASN A 76 -30.16 -6.96 19.40
N GLY A 77 -29.10 -7.39 18.72
CA GLY A 77 -29.06 -8.69 18.08
C GLY A 77 -29.71 -8.78 16.70
N THR A 78 -29.62 -7.72 15.90
CA THR A 78 -29.87 -7.77 14.46
C THR A 78 -29.16 -8.98 13.84
N MET A 79 -29.94 -9.87 13.23
CA MET A 79 -29.44 -11.11 12.63
C MET A 79 -28.89 -10.81 11.23
N SER A 80 -27.66 -11.24 10.96
CA SER A 80 -27.07 -11.13 9.62
C SER A 80 -26.44 -12.45 9.19
N TYR A 81 -26.85 -12.93 8.03
CA TYR A 81 -26.25 -14.11 7.38
C TYR A 81 -24.92 -13.81 6.67
N ILE A 82 -24.53 -12.53 6.61
CA ILE A 82 -23.27 -12.08 6.04
C ILE A 82 -22.52 -11.30 7.13
N PRO A 83 -21.59 -11.94 7.85
CA PRO A 83 -20.80 -11.25 8.85
C PRO A 83 -19.81 -10.30 8.16
N PRO A 84 -19.48 -9.14 8.76
CA PRO A 84 -18.38 -8.32 8.28
C PRO A 84 -17.04 -9.07 8.30
N VAL A 85 -16.11 -8.69 7.42
CA VAL A 85 -14.77 -9.28 7.27
C VAL A 85 -14.07 -9.29 8.62
N SER A 86 -14.20 -8.19 9.35
CA SER A 86 -13.56 -7.93 10.63
C SER A 86 -13.86 -9.00 11.70
N TYR A 87 -15.00 -9.68 11.64
CA TYR A 87 -15.28 -10.85 12.50
C TYR A 87 -14.49 -12.08 12.09
N SER A 88 -14.47 -12.37 10.78
CA SER A 88 -13.77 -13.53 10.22
C SER A 88 -12.25 -13.44 10.41
N ILE A 89 -11.66 -12.24 10.35
CA ILE A 89 -10.21 -12.07 10.48
C ILE A 89 -9.75 -11.72 11.91
N GLY A 90 -10.63 -11.19 12.76
CA GLY A 90 -10.24 -10.59 14.05
C GLY A 90 -10.81 -11.28 15.29
N VAL A 91 -12.03 -11.83 15.22
CA VAL A 91 -12.75 -12.34 16.40
C VAL A 91 -12.67 -13.86 16.47
N TRP A 92 -12.97 -14.53 15.37
CA TRP A 92 -13.11 -15.99 15.36
C TRP A 92 -11.78 -16.72 15.24
N LYS A 93 -11.68 -17.83 15.98
CA LYS A 93 -10.50 -18.70 16.04
C LYS A 93 -10.83 -20.02 15.33
N PRO A 94 -9.89 -20.60 14.57
CA PRO A 94 -8.46 -20.25 14.48
C PRO A 94 -8.10 -19.14 13.46
N GLN A 95 -9.06 -18.60 12.70
CA GLN A 95 -8.83 -17.68 11.57
C GLN A 95 -8.00 -16.46 11.96
N LYS A 96 -8.23 -15.89 13.16
CA LYS A 96 -7.43 -14.78 13.68
C LYS A 96 -5.92 -15.05 13.62
N PHE A 97 -5.47 -16.20 14.07
CA PHE A 97 -4.03 -16.53 14.11
C PHE A 97 -3.47 -16.73 12.70
N PHE A 98 -4.26 -17.35 11.82
CA PHE A 98 -3.92 -17.50 10.42
C PHE A 98 -3.79 -16.12 9.74
N TRP A 99 -4.76 -15.23 9.94
CA TRP A 99 -4.75 -13.87 9.41
C TRP A 99 -3.53 -13.05 9.88
N LEU A 100 -3.23 -13.08 11.18
CA LEU A 100 -2.04 -12.38 11.70
C LEU A 100 -0.74 -12.93 11.11
N SER A 101 -0.66 -14.25 10.87
CA SER A 101 0.48 -14.86 10.18
C SER A 101 0.61 -14.39 8.74
N VAL A 102 -0.51 -14.27 8.02
CA VAL A 102 -0.56 -13.70 6.67
C VAL A 102 -0.05 -12.26 6.67
N LEU A 103 -0.46 -11.43 7.64
CA LEU A 103 0.01 -10.06 7.76
C LEU A 103 1.51 -9.97 8.03
N MET A 104 2.05 -10.81 8.91
CA MET A 104 3.50 -10.85 9.18
C MET A 104 4.31 -11.15 7.92
N LEU A 105 3.81 -12.04 7.05
CA LEU A 105 4.44 -12.36 5.77
C LEU A 105 4.23 -11.27 4.70
N HIS A 106 3.11 -10.56 4.75
CA HIS A 106 2.74 -9.53 3.78
C HIS A 106 3.45 -8.18 3.99
N VAL A 107 3.61 -7.74 5.24
CA VAL A 107 4.11 -6.39 5.54
C VAL A 107 5.51 -6.12 4.97
N PRO A 108 6.53 -6.99 5.13
CA PRO A 108 7.87 -6.69 4.61
C PRO A 108 7.92 -6.57 3.08
N PRO A 109 7.37 -7.51 2.28
CA PRO A 109 7.25 -7.33 0.83
C PRO A 109 6.50 -6.07 0.44
N ARG A 110 5.48 -5.69 1.22
CA ARG A 110 4.65 -4.54 0.93
C ARG A 110 5.38 -3.21 1.13
N ILE A 111 6.27 -3.11 2.12
CA ILE A 111 7.17 -1.95 2.29
C ILE A 111 8.10 -1.81 1.08
N ILE A 112 8.69 -2.93 0.64
CA ILE A 112 9.56 -2.97 -0.56
C ILE A 112 8.77 -2.55 -1.82
N TYR A 113 7.54 -3.04 -1.95
CA TYR A 113 6.65 -2.73 -3.07
C TYR A 113 6.36 -1.23 -3.21
N VAL A 114 6.28 -0.47 -2.10
CA VAL A 114 6.11 0.99 -2.19
C VAL A 114 7.23 1.62 -3.02
N GLU A 115 8.48 1.18 -2.83
CA GLU A 115 9.62 1.71 -3.56
C GLU A 115 9.65 1.28 -5.03
N LEU A 116 9.20 0.05 -5.32
CA LEU A 116 9.01 -0.39 -6.70
C LEU A 116 8.00 0.50 -7.44
N CYS A 117 6.87 0.82 -6.81
CA CYS A 117 5.88 1.73 -7.38
C CYS A 117 6.43 3.14 -7.63
N ASN A 118 7.30 3.64 -6.75
CA ASN A 118 7.91 4.97 -6.97
C ASN A 118 8.82 4.99 -8.17
N LYS A 119 9.69 3.98 -8.27
CA LYS A 119 10.60 3.81 -9.40
C LYS A 119 9.83 3.66 -10.71
N PHE A 120 8.68 2.97 -10.69
CA PHE A 120 7.81 2.87 -11.84
C PHE A 120 7.40 4.25 -12.36
N PHE A 121 6.82 5.12 -11.51
CA PHE A 121 6.39 6.45 -11.95
C PHE A 121 7.55 7.36 -12.38
N LEU A 122 8.72 7.24 -11.72
CA LEU A 122 9.92 8.00 -12.06
C LEU A 122 10.54 7.61 -13.41
N ARG A 123 10.21 6.43 -13.95
CA ARG A 123 10.67 5.98 -15.28
C ARG A 123 10.00 6.76 -16.42
N GLY A 124 8.90 7.44 -16.15
CA GLY A 124 8.13 8.14 -17.17
C GLY A 124 8.90 9.29 -17.84
N PRO A 125 8.70 9.52 -19.15
CA PRO A 125 9.43 10.56 -19.90
C PRO A 125 9.25 11.97 -19.32
N ASN A 126 8.13 12.24 -18.65
CA ASN A 126 7.84 13.54 -18.05
C ASN A 126 8.39 13.70 -16.63
N ALA A 127 8.83 12.62 -15.97
CA ALA A 127 9.32 12.66 -14.60
C ALA A 127 10.68 13.37 -14.47
N SER A 128 11.51 13.35 -15.53
CA SER A 128 12.85 13.97 -15.54
C SER A 128 12.84 15.46 -15.88
N LYS A 129 11.66 16.07 -16.09
CA LYS A 129 11.57 17.48 -16.48
C LYS A 129 11.87 18.39 -15.27
N PRO A 130 12.71 19.44 -15.42
CA PRO A 130 13.13 20.31 -14.33
C PRO A 130 11.96 21.07 -13.66
N ASP A 131 10.85 21.30 -14.37
CA ASP A 131 9.66 21.98 -13.85
C ASP A 131 8.65 21.03 -13.15
N SER A 132 9.03 19.78 -12.89
CA SER A 132 8.13 18.75 -12.36
C SER A 132 7.96 18.77 -10.82
N TYR A 133 8.13 19.93 -10.17
CA TYR A 133 8.00 20.06 -8.70
C TYR A 133 6.70 19.44 -8.15
N TYR A 134 5.56 19.74 -8.79
CA TYR A 134 4.26 19.19 -8.41
C TYR A 134 4.21 17.66 -8.52
N PHE A 135 4.85 17.07 -9.53
CA PHE A 135 4.91 15.62 -9.71
C PHE A 135 5.64 14.95 -8.53
N HIS A 136 6.76 15.53 -8.08
CA HIS A 136 7.49 15.01 -6.92
C HIS A 136 6.72 15.16 -5.59
N ILE A 137 5.94 16.23 -5.41
CA ILE A 137 5.01 16.34 -4.28
C ILE A 137 3.99 15.20 -4.32
N LEU A 138 3.33 15.02 -5.46
CA LEU A 138 2.30 13.98 -5.63
C LEU A 138 2.88 12.58 -5.40
N LEU A 139 4.10 12.34 -5.86
CA LEU A 139 4.84 11.11 -5.62
C LEU A 139 5.11 10.91 -4.13
N SER A 140 5.54 11.95 -3.41
CA SER A 140 5.76 11.88 -1.96
C SER A 140 4.46 11.62 -1.18
N ILE A 141 3.35 12.23 -1.58
CA ILE A 141 2.03 11.99 -0.98
C ILE A 141 1.60 10.54 -1.23
N HIS A 142 1.71 10.04 -2.46
CA HIS A 142 1.41 8.65 -2.80
C HIS A 142 2.24 7.67 -1.97
N ARG A 143 3.55 7.93 -1.78
CA ARG A 143 4.41 7.12 -0.91
C ARG A 143 3.90 7.06 0.52
N PHE A 144 3.55 8.22 1.07
CA PHE A 144 3.03 8.32 2.42
C PHE A 144 1.71 7.53 2.57
N LEU A 145 0.78 7.71 1.63
CA LEU A 145 -0.51 7.03 1.64
C LEU A 145 -0.37 5.51 1.47
N MET A 146 0.57 5.03 0.67
CA MET A 146 0.89 3.60 0.55
C MET A 146 1.35 3.01 1.88
N HIS A 147 2.19 3.73 2.64
CA HIS A 147 2.59 3.29 3.98
C HIS A 147 1.43 3.36 4.98
N LEU A 148 0.65 4.44 4.94
CA LEU A 148 -0.53 4.62 5.79
C LEU A 148 -1.53 3.48 5.59
N GLU A 149 -1.77 3.05 4.34
CA GLU A 149 -2.65 1.92 4.02
C GLU A 149 -2.19 0.63 4.71
N ILE A 150 -0.89 0.32 4.68
CA ILE A 150 -0.33 -0.89 5.30
C ILE A 150 -0.47 -0.84 6.82
N TRP A 151 -0.08 0.28 7.44
CA TRP A 151 -0.15 0.42 8.89
C TRP A 151 -1.59 0.48 9.39
N ALA A 152 -2.50 1.04 8.61
CA ALA A 152 -3.93 1.00 8.91
C ALA A 152 -4.50 -0.41 8.80
N LEU A 153 -4.07 -1.21 7.80
CA LEU A 153 -4.44 -2.63 7.70
C LEU A 153 -3.92 -3.46 8.88
N VAL A 154 -2.71 -3.18 9.34
CA VAL A 154 -2.16 -3.79 10.57
C VAL A 154 -2.97 -3.36 11.79
N GLY A 155 -3.27 -2.06 11.91
CA GLY A 155 -4.04 -1.50 13.02
C GLY A 155 -5.44 -2.09 13.14
N VAL A 156 -6.20 -2.16 12.04
CA VAL A 156 -7.57 -2.73 12.03
C VAL A 156 -7.57 -4.23 12.39
N SER A 157 -6.45 -4.92 12.16
CA SER A 157 -6.30 -6.35 12.43
C SER A 157 -5.84 -6.67 13.84
N ILE A 158 -4.99 -5.83 14.43
CA ILE A 158 -4.53 -6.00 15.83
C ILE A 158 -5.59 -5.51 16.79
N PHE A 159 -6.14 -4.33 16.55
CA PHE A 159 -7.23 -3.76 17.32
C PHE A 159 -8.55 -4.22 16.70
N ASP A 160 -8.89 -5.48 16.97
CA ASP A 160 -10.15 -6.07 16.52
C ASP A 160 -11.37 -5.44 17.21
N ILE A 161 -12.56 -5.81 16.71
CA ILE A 161 -13.85 -5.33 17.20
C ILE A 161 -14.06 -5.68 18.68
N ALA A 162 -13.58 -6.85 19.13
CA ALA A 162 -13.79 -7.33 20.49
C ALA A 162 -12.90 -6.60 21.51
N TYR A 163 -11.74 -6.08 21.10
CA TYR A 163 -10.88 -5.26 21.94
C TYR A 163 -11.44 -3.85 22.14
N ASN A 164 -11.64 -3.12 21.05
CA ASN A 164 -12.22 -1.78 21.09
C ASN A 164 -12.76 -1.38 19.71
N PHE A 165 -14.08 -1.32 19.60
CA PHE A 165 -14.77 -0.98 18.36
C PHE A 165 -14.37 0.39 17.78
N LEU A 166 -14.20 1.43 18.62
CA LEU A 166 -13.88 2.77 18.14
C LEU A 166 -12.49 2.82 17.50
N ILE A 167 -11.48 2.23 18.15
CA ILE A 167 -10.11 2.17 17.62
C ILE A 167 -10.10 1.38 16.31
N HIS A 168 -10.80 0.24 16.27
CA HIS A 168 -10.96 -0.57 15.08
C HIS A 168 -11.56 0.24 13.91
N ALA A 169 -12.67 0.94 14.14
CA ALA A 169 -13.34 1.75 13.13
C ALA A 169 -12.47 2.91 12.62
N ILE A 170 -11.64 3.52 13.46
CA ILE A 170 -10.69 4.56 13.05
C ILE A 170 -9.64 3.98 12.10
N PHE A 171 -9.04 2.84 12.42
CA PHE A 171 -8.07 2.19 11.53
C PHE A 171 -8.70 1.71 10.23
N PHE A 172 -9.92 1.16 10.29
CA PHE A 172 -10.68 0.83 9.09
C PHE A 172 -10.90 2.06 8.20
N GLY A 173 -11.29 3.20 8.80
CA GLY A 173 -11.44 4.47 8.10
C GLY A 173 -10.15 4.96 7.44
N PHE A 174 -9.01 4.89 8.16
CA PHE A 174 -7.71 5.23 7.58
C PHE A 174 -7.31 4.30 6.44
N TRP A 175 -7.55 2.99 6.57
CA TRP A 175 -7.28 2.02 5.52
C TRP A 175 -8.13 2.30 4.28
N LEU A 176 -9.43 2.50 4.46
CA LEU A 176 -10.38 2.77 3.39
C LEU A 176 -10.06 4.09 2.67
N ALA A 177 -9.76 5.15 3.42
CA ALA A 177 -9.41 6.46 2.86
C ALA A 177 -8.08 6.39 2.10
N SER A 178 -7.03 5.86 2.73
CA SER A 178 -5.70 5.74 2.10
C SER A 178 -5.74 4.89 0.84
N PHE A 179 -6.49 3.78 0.82
CA PHE A 179 -6.70 2.97 -0.38
C PHE A 179 -7.31 3.77 -1.55
N ASN A 180 -8.39 4.53 -1.28
CA ASN A 180 -9.03 5.32 -2.34
C ASN A 180 -8.14 6.45 -2.86
N PHE A 181 -7.42 7.13 -1.97
CA PHE A 181 -6.46 8.13 -2.38
C PHE A 181 -5.27 7.51 -3.13
N ASN A 182 -4.78 6.32 -2.73
CA ASN A 182 -3.74 5.61 -3.47
C ASN A 182 -4.17 5.30 -4.91
N MET A 183 -5.41 4.87 -5.11
CA MET A 183 -5.96 4.69 -6.47
C MET A 183 -5.98 6.00 -7.26
N LEU A 184 -6.49 7.09 -6.66
CA LEU A 184 -6.54 8.41 -7.28
C LEU A 184 -5.14 8.91 -7.68
N PHE A 185 -4.20 8.93 -6.74
CA PHE A 185 -2.84 9.41 -6.98
C PHE A 185 -2.09 8.50 -7.97
N SER A 186 -2.31 7.19 -7.94
CA SER A 186 -1.75 6.28 -8.95
C SER A 186 -2.21 6.62 -10.37
N VAL A 187 -3.49 6.96 -10.57
CA VAL A 187 -4.03 7.37 -11.87
C VAL A 187 -3.44 8.72 -12.30
N ILE A 188 -3.39 9.70 -11.39
CA ILE A 188 -2.81 11.02 -11.66
C ILE A 188 -1.33 10.91 -12.02
N LEU A 189 -0.55 10.17 -11.22
CA LEU A 189 0.89 9.98 -11.43
C LEU A 189 1.17 9.23 -12.73
N GLN A 190 0.37 8.20 -13.06
CA GLN A 190 0.54 7.50 -14.33
C GLN A 190 0.28 8.40 -15.54
N TYR A 191 -0.72 9.29 -15.46
CA TYR A 191 -0.97 10.28 -16.50
C TYR A 191 0.16 11.33 -16.57
N GLN A 192 0.54 11.93 -15.45
CA GLN A 192 1.56 12.97 -15.40
C GLN A 192 2.95 12.48 -15.80
N SER A 193 3.31 11.25 -15.42
CA SER A 193 4.57 10.61 -15.80
C SER A 193 4.72 10.41 -17.32
N GLY A 194 3.61 10.37 -18.06
CA GLY A 194 3.58 10.09 -19.50
C GLY A 194 3.81 8.61 -19.85
N ILE A 195 3.88 7.71 -18.86
CA ILE A 195 4.12 6.28 -19.10
C ILE A 195 3.00 5.65 -19.94
N ASN A 196 1.77 6.12 -19.75
CA ASN A 196 0.60 5.68 -20.53
C ASN A 196 0.74 5.91 -22.05
N GLU A 197 1.61 6.82 -22.49
CA GLU A 197 1.84 7.11 -23.92
C GLU A 197 2.97 6.28 -24.52
N THR A 198 3.76 5.58 -23.70
CA THR A 198 4.96 4.84 -24.16
C THR A 198 4.62 3.51 -24.83
N ASP A 199 3.58 2.82 -24.37
CA ASP A 199 3.15 1.52 -24.89
C ASP A 199 1.64 1.33 -24.71
N THR A 200 1.01 0.66 -25.68
CA THR A 200 -0.34 0.11 -25.60
C THR A 200 -0.62 -0.66 -24.31
N LYS A 201 0.37 -1.42 -23.81
CA LYS A 201 0.30 -2.15 -22.53
C LYS A 201 0.03 -1.20 -21.36
N TYR A 202 0.81 -0.12 -21.24
CA TYR A 202 0.66 0.84 -20.15
C TYR A 202 -0.57 1.73 -20.31
N ASN A 203 -1.01 2.00 -21.54
CA ASN A 203 -2.28 2.68 -21.81
C ASN A 203 -3.47 1.84 -21.32
N ASN A 204 -3.48 0.53 -21.61
CA ASN A 204 -4.52 -0.38 -21.13
C ASN A 204 -4.51 -0.48 -19.60
N LEU A 205 -3.32 -0.59 -18.99
CA LEU A 205 -3.15 -0.55 -17.54
C LEU A 205 -3.73 0.75 -16.93
N PHE A 206 -3.47 1.90 -17.55
CA PHE A 206 -4.02 3.19 -17.12
C PHE A 206 -5.55 3.20 -17.17
N LYS A 207 -6.15 2.69 -18.26
CA LYS A 207 -7.62 2.57 -18.39
C LYS A 207 -8.22 1.68 -17.32
N ILE A 208 -7.61 0.53 -17.04
CA ILE A 208 -8.07 -0.39 -15.98
C ILE A 208 -7.98 0.29 -14.60
N LYS A 209 -6.84 0.91 -14.25
CA LYS A 209 -6.69 1.62 -12.96
C LYS A 209 -7.70 2.76 -12.81
N ARG A 210 -7.95 3.53 -13.88
CA ARG A 210 -8.96 4.59 -13.90
C ARG A 210 -10.37 4.02 -13.70
N PHE A 211 -10.70 2.91 -14.36
CA PHE A 211 -11.99 2.24 -14.17
C PHE A 211 -12.16 1.74 -12.73
N MET A 212 -11.14 1.10 -12.16
CA MET A 212 -11.16 0.64 -10.76
C MET A 212 -11.35 1.79 -9.78
N PHE A 213 -10.75 2.96 -10.01
CA PHE A 213 -10.99 4.15 -9.19
C PHE A 213 -12.44 4.65 -9.31
N ILE A 214 -12.96 4.78 -10.53
CA ILE A 214 -14.33 5.28 -10.80
C ILE A 214 -15.38 4.38 -10.15
N VAL A 215 -15.17 3.06 -10.15
CA VAL A 215 -16.10 2.08 -9.55
C VAL A 215 -15.84 1.89 -8.06
N GLY A 216 -14.59 1.86 -7.64
CA GLY A 216 -14.18 1.55 -6.26
C GLY A 216 -14.47 2.66 -5.27
N CYS A 217 -14.40 3.92 -5.70
CA CYS A 217 -14.70 5.07 -4.85
C CYS A 217 -16.18 5.09 -4.40
N PRO A 218 -17.18 4.96 -5.29
CA PRO A 218 -18.57 4.77 -4.89
C PRO A 218 -18.78 3.59 -3.95
N ILE A 219 -18.18 2.42 -4.22
CA ILE A 219 -18.32 1.23 -3.35
C ILE A 219 -17.78 1.51 -1.94
N SER A 220 -16.64 2.18 -1.85
CA SER A 220 -16.03 2.56 -0.57
C SER A 220 -16.88 3.57 0.20
N LEU A 221 -17.45 4.56 -0.50
CA LEU A 221 -18.38 5.51 0.09
C LEU A 221 -19.66 4.82 0.58
N THR A 222 -20.19 3.86 -0.18
CA THR A 222 -21.32 3.04 0.24
C THR A 222 -21.01 2.23 1.49
N ALA A 223 -19.79 1.68 1.63
CA ALA A 223 -19.37 1.00 2.86
C ALA A 223 -19.45 1.93 4.08
N ALA A 224 -18.87 3.13 3.98
CA ALA A 224 -18.93 4.09 5.08
C ALA A 224 -20.38 4.55 5.38
N ALA A 225 -21.14 4.88 4.33
CA ALA A 225 -22.51 5.39 4.47
C ALA A 225 -23.47 4.34 5.05
N SER A 226 -23.41 3.10 4.56
CA SER A 226 -24.26 2.00 5.02
C SER A 226 -24.00 1.67 6.50
N TYR A 227 -22.75 1.70 6.94
CA TYR A 227 -22.43 1.50 8.35
C TYR A 227 -22.91 2.65 9.24
N VAL A 228 -22.71 3.91 8.83
CA VAL A 228 -23.23 5.07 9.58
C VAL A 228 -24.75 5.07 9.62
N TYR A 229 -25.40 4.66 8.54
CA TYR A 229 -26.85 4.51 8.49
C TYR A 229 -27.31 3.39 9.42
N TYR A 230 -26.61 2.25 9.45
CA TYR A 230 -26.85 1.16 10.38
C TYR A 230 -26.80 1.62 11.84
N LEU A 231 -25.77 2.38 12.24
CA LEU A 231 -25.66 2.92 13.60
C LEU A 231 -26.82 3.82 14.02
N LYS A 232 -27.53 4.44 13.06
CA LYS A 232 -28.64 5.36 13.34
C LYS A 232 -30.02 4.70 13.27
N SER A 233 -30.18 3.74 12.35
CA SER A 233 -31.47 3.17 11.98
C SER A 233 -31.65 1.73 12.46
N CYS A 234 -30.57 1.03 12.79
CA CYS A 234 -30.56 -0.40 13.13
C CYS A 234 -31.22 -1.30 12.05
N GLU A 235 -31.15 -0.87 10.78
CA GLU A 235 -31.71 -1.60 9.64
C GLU A 235 -30.74 -2.71 9.16
N ASP A 236 -31.22 -3.95 9.13
CA ASP A 236 -30.47 -5.16 8.75
C ASP A 236 -29.86 -5.03 7.35
N PHE A 237 -30.63 -4.48 6.41
CA PHE A 237 -30.19 -4.29 5.03
C PHE A 237 -28.95 -3.38 4.94
N ALA A 238 -28.85 -2.38 5.81
CA ALA A 238 -27.71 -1.47 5.87
C ALA A 238 -26.45 -2.21 6.31
N TYR A 239 -26.59 -3.10 7.30
CA TYR A 239 -25.49 -3.91 7.80
C TYR A 239 -24.99 -4.93 6.78
N VAL A 240 -25.91 -5.59 6.08
CA VAL A 240 -25.58 -6.50 4.97
C VAL A 240 -24.89 -5.76 3.83
N THR A 241 -25.38 -4.56 3.49
CA THR A 241 -24.75 -3.70 2.47
C THR A 241 -23.33 -3.32 2.86
N PHE A 242 -23.10 -2.99 4.14
CA PHE A 242 -21.77 -2.74 4.68
C PHE A 242 -20.86 -3.96 4.51
N ALA A 243 -21.31 -5.15 4.91
CA ALA A 243 -20.50 -6.37 4.79
C ALA A 243 -20.14 -6.68 3.32
N ILE A 244 -21.10 -6.61 2.39
CA ILE A 244 -20.83 -6.86 0.96
C ILE A 244 -19.83 -5.85 0.38
N THR A 245 -19.98 -4.58 0.72
CA THR A 245 -19.07 -3.53 0.24
C THR A 245 -17.70 -3.62 0.88
N GLU A 246 -17.58 -4.06 2.13
CA GLU A 246 -16.30 -4.38 2.78
C GLU A 246 -15.60 -5.52 2.04
N TYR A 247 -16.31 -6.63 1.78
CA TYR A 247 -15.79 -7.80 1.04
C TYR A 247 -15.29 -7.39 -0.34
N THR A 248 -16.05 -6.54 -1.03
CA THR A 248 -15.71 -6.06 -2.38
C THR A 248 -14.49 -5.15 -2.34
N THR A 249 -14.43 -4.21 -1.39
CA THR A 249 -13.31 -3.27 -1.25
C THR A 249 -11.99 -3.98 -0.98
N VAL A 250 -11.98 -5.02 -0.13
CA VAL A 250 -10.76 -5.82 0.13
C VAL A 250 -10.25 -6.52 -1.13
N GLY A 251 -11.16 -7.08 -1.93
CA GLY A 251 -10.83 -7.69 -3.22
C GLY A 251 -10.28 -6.67 -4.21
N MET A 252 -10.95 -5.51 -4.33
CA MET A 252 -10.50 -4.41 -5.18
C MET A 252 -9.12 -3.89 -4.79
N ASN A 253 -8.83 -3.78 -3.50
CA ASN A 253 -7.51 -3.40 -3.01
C ASN A 253 -6.42 -4.36 -3.50
N SER A 254 -6.63 -5.65 -3.27
CA SER A 254 -5.68 -6.69 -3.68
C SER A 254 -5.47 -6.71 -5.20
N LEU A 255 -6.56 -6.63 -5.97
CA LEU A 255 -6.53 -6.61 -7.42
C LEU A 255 -5.86 -5.35 -7.99
N PHE A 256 -6.14 -4.18 -7.42
CA PHE A 256 -5.58 -2.91 -7.89
C PHE A 256 -4.06 -2.91 -7.82
N HIS A 257 -3.52 -3.35 -6.68
CA HIS A 257 -2.08 -3.44 -6.50
C HIS A 257 -1.45 -4.59 -7.30
N LEU A 258 -2.17 -5.70 -7.49
CA LEU A 258 -1.72 -6.81 -8.35
C LEU A 258 -1.50 -6.38 -9.80
N LEU A 259 -2.18 -5.34 -10.29
CA LEU A 259 -1.95 -4.81 -11.65
C LEU A 259 -0.48 -4.40 -11.89
N SER A 260 0.27 -4.05 -10.85
CA SER A 260 1.70 -3.75 -10.96
C SER A 260 2.53 -4.96 -11.38
N TYR A 261 2.00 -6.19 -11.24
CA TYR A 261 2.62 -7.42 -11.73
C TYR A 261 2.85 -7.38 -13.25
N ILE A 262 2.00 -6.64 -13.99
CA ILE A 262 2.14 -6.47 -15.43
C ILE A 262 3.48 -5.83 -15.80
N ASP A 263 4.08 -5.01 -14.94
CA ASP A 263 5.41 -4.40 -15.15
C ASP A 263 6.53 -5.04 -14.32
N ALA A 264 6.28 -6.17 -13.65
CA ALA A 264 7.22 -6.78 -12.72
C ALA A 264 8.60 -7.07 -13.34
N ASP A 265 8.66 -7.42 -14.63
CA ASP A 265 9.91 -7.74 -15.34
C ASP A 265 10.83 -6.52 -15.53
N ASN A 266 10.27 -5.31 -15.54
CA ASN A 266 11.04 -4.07 -15.71
C ASN A 266 11.30 -3.36 -14.37
N MET A 267 10.83 -3.94 -13.26
CA MET A 267 11.08 -3.45 -11.92
C MET A 267 12.23 -4.27 -11.34
N SER A 268 13.35 -3.64 -11.00
CA SER A 268 14.41 -4.25 -10.20
C SER A 268 14.75 -3.35 -9.02
N LEU A 269 15.01 -3.97 -7.87
CA LEU A 269 15.47 -3.26 -6.69
C LEU A 269 16.74 -3.90 -6.18
N ASP A 270 17.83 -3.17 -6.37
CA ASP A 270 19.14 -3.52 -5.83
C ASP A 270 19.31 -2.78 -4.51
N ILE A 271 19.42 -3.54 -3.41
CA ILE A 271 19.71 -2.97 -2.09
C ILE A 271 21.20 -3.14 -1.84
N ALA A 272 21.91 -2.01 -1.77
CA ALA A 272 23.30 -1.98 -1.37
C ALA A 272 23.40 -2.03 0.17
N VAL A 273 24.02 -3.07 0.72
CA VAL A 273 24.34 -3.13 2.14
C VAL A 273 25.68 -2.44 2.35
N VAL A 274 25.65 -1.27 2.99
CA VAL A 274 26.89 -0.54 3.34
C VAL A 274 27.39 -1.11 4.68
N PRO A 275 28.57 -1.76 4.73
CA PRO A 275 29.13 -2.23 5.99
C PRO A 275 29.44 -1.03 6.89
N SER A 276 28.96 -1.08 8.14
CA SER A 276 29.30 -0.09 9.16
C SER A 276 30.78 -0.22 9.51
N ILE A 277 31.60 0.72 9.05
CA ILE A 277 32.99 0.83 9.51
C ILE A 277 32.93 1.36 10.95
N SER A 278 33.09 0.46 11.92
CA SER A 278 33.26 0.81 13.34
C SER A 278 34.64 1.45 13.55
N GLY A 279 34.78 2.71 13.13
CA GLY A 279 35.91 3.57 13.46
C GLY A 279 35.46 4.65 14.43
N LYS A 280 36.07 4.72 15.62
CA LYS A 280 35.88 5.81 16.59
C LYS A 280 36.23 7.16 15.93
N VAL A 281 35.28 7.82 15.29
CA VAL A 281 35.40 9.23 14.91
C VAL A 281 34.94 10.04 16.12
N LYS A 282 35.90 10.68 16.81
CA LYS A 282 35.60 11.69 17.83
C LYS A 282 34.81 12.81 17.15
N ASN A 283 33.50 12.84 17.38
CA ASN A 283 32.63 13.96 16.99
C ASN A 283 33.14 15.23 17.68
N LYS A 284 33.74 16.16 16.93
CA LYS A 284 33.71 17.58 17.30
C LYS A 284 32.37 18.12 16.82
N VAL A 285 31.46 18.31 17.77
CA VAL A 285 30.20 19.02 17.61
C VAL A 285 30.51 20.46 17.21
N CYS A 286 29.97 20.92 16.08
CA CYS A 286 29.74 22.34 15.83
C CYS A 286 28.27 22.50 15.50
N ALA A 287 27.56 23.09 16.46
CA ALA A 287 26.24 23.69 16.28
C ALA A 287 26.37 24.95 15.41
N VAL A 288 25.50 25.07 14.40
CA VAL A 288 24.57 26.19 14.13
C VAL A 288 23.47 25.63 13.24
#